data_AF-A0A9D9BLN6-F1
#
_entry.id   AF-A0A9D9BLN6-F1
#
_cell.length_a   1.000
_cell.length_b   1.000
_cell.length_c   1.000
_cell.angle_alpha   90.00
_cell.angle_beta   90.00
_cell.angle_gamma   90.00
#
_symmetry.space_group_name_H-M   'P 1'
#
loop_
_entity.id
_entity.type
_entity.pdbx_description
1 polymer ?
#
loop_
_entity_poly.entity_id
_entity_poly.type
_entity_poly.pdbx_seq_one_letter_code
_entity_poly.pdbx_strand_id
1 'polypeptide(L)'
;MSKPRFRWHIVVFLAPAVLIYTAVMIFPLFNTLRLALYSKIDQERIFVGLANFYTLFGDPHWADQFWNALGNNFWFFLIHMLVQNPIGIILAAILSHPRLRFAAFYRSA
;
A
#
# COMPACT_ATOMS: atom_id res chain seq x y z
N MET A 1 -24.46 -2.14 -35.13
CA MET A 1 -23.69 -2.28 -33.87
C MET A 1 -22.25 -1.86 -34.13
N SER A 2 -21.88 -0.62 -33.77
CA SER A 2 -20.51 -0.12 -33.94
C SER A 2 -19.60 -0.70 -32.86
N LYS A 3 -18.61 -1.53 -33.25
CA LYS A 3 -17.59 -2.02 -32.31
C LYS A 3 -16.81 -0.82 -31.75
N PRO A 4 -16.65 -0.70 -30.42
CA PRO A 4 -15.83 0.37 -29.85
C PRO A 4 -14.39 0.20 -30.33
N ARG A 5 -13.81 1.27 -30.89
CA ARG A 5 -12.40 1.28 -31.32
C ARG A 5 -11.52 1.24 -30.08
N PHE A 6 -10.68 0.21 -29.96
CA PHE A 6 -9.77 0.06 -28.83
C PHE A 6 -8.74 1.20 -28.82
N ARG A 7 -8.62 1.89 -27.68
CA ARG A 7 -7.82 3.11 -27.51
C ARG A 7 -6.34 2.77 -27.23
N TRP A 8 -5.65 2.26 -28.24
CA TRP A 8 -4.24 1.80 -28.16
C TRP A 8 -3.26 2.83 -27.59
N HIS A 9 -3.49 4.11 -27.83
CA HIS A 9 -2.67 5.19 -27.28
C HIS A 9 -2.62 5.15 -25.73
N ILE A 10 -3.72 4.78 -25.05
CA ILE A 10 -3.72 4.63 -23.58
C ILE A 10 -2.72 3.55 -23.15
N VAL A 11 -2.71 2.42 -23.85
CA VAL A 11 -1.79 1.32 -23.54
C VAL A 11 -0.35 1.74 -23.79
N VAL A 12 -0.04 2.40 -24.90
CA VAL A 12 1.33 2.83 -25.22
C VAL A 12 1.87 3.82 -24.18
N PHE A 13 1.04 4.77 -23.71
CA PHE A 13 1.46 5.72 -22.68
C PHE A 13 1.51 5.12 -21.28
N LEU A 14 0.63 4.18 -20.94
CA LEU A 14 0.54 3.58 -19.61
C LEU A 14 1.50 2.39 -19.43
N ALA A 15 1.77 1.62 -20.49
CA ALA A 15 2.60 0.43 -20.47
C ALA A 15 3.98 0.65 -19.82
N PRO A 16 4.78 1.69 -20.15
CA PRO A 16 6.09 1.84 -19.52
C PRO A 16 5.98 2.08 -18.01
N ALA A 17 5.01 2.87 -17.55
CA ALA A 17 4.77 3.09 -16.12
C ALA A 17 4.37 1.81 -15.40
N VAL A 18 3.45 1.03 -15.99
CA VAL A 18 3.00 -0.25 -15.42
C VAL A 18 4.13 -1.27 -15.39
N LEU A 19 4.93 -1.36 -16.45
CA LEU A 19 6.07 -2.28 -16.51
C LEU A 19 7.10 -1.97 -15.44
N ILE A 20 7.51 -0.70 -15.30
CA ILE A 20 8.47 -0.28 -14.27
C ILE A 20 7.90 -0.54 -12.88
N TYR A 21 6.65 -0.13 -12.62
CA TYR A 21 5.99 -0.35 -11.33
C TYR A 21 5.93 -1.84 -11.00
N THR A 22 5.57 -2.67 -11.97
CA THR A 22 5.47 -4.12 -11.77
C THR A 22 6.84 -4.73 -11.49
N ALA A 23 7.86 -4.37 -12.26
CA ALA A 23 9.19 -4.93 -12.12
C ALA A 23 9.87 -4.52 -10.80
N VAL A 24 9.66 -3.28 -10.35
CA VAL A 24 10.35 -2.72 -9.19
C VAL A 24 9.56 -2.87 -7.89
N MET A 25 8.22 -2.80 -7.93
CA MET A 25 7.38 -2.89 -6.73
C MET A 25 6.73 -4.26 -6.59
N ILE A 26 6.03 -4.74 -7.62
CA ILE A 26 5.21 -5.95 -7.51
C ILE A 26 6.08 -7.22 -7.50
N PHE A 27 7.07 -7.31 -8.39
CA PHE A 27 7.95 -8.47 -8.48
C PHE A 27 8.68 -8.81 -7.17
N PRO A 28 9.31 -7.87 -6.44
CA PRO A 28 9.94 -8.20 -5.16
C PRO A 28 8.94 -8.65 -4.08
N LEU A 29 7.67 -8.23 -4.12
CA LEU A 29 6.66 -8.73 -3.17
C LEU A 29 6.48 -10.25 -3.29
N PHE A 30 6.49 -10.79 -4.51
CA PHE A 30 6.44 -12.25 -4.70
C PHE A 30 7.67 -12.96 -4.12
N ASN A 31 8.85 -12.35 -4.22
CA ASN A 31 10.06 -12.90 -3.59
C ASN A 31 9.96 -12.88 -2.07
N THR A 32 9.39 -11.83 -1.47
CA THR A 32 9.12 -11.76 -0.03
C THR A 32 8.12 -12.82 0.41
N LEU A 33 7.02 -13.00 -0.34
CA LEU A 33 6.04 -14.06 -0.08
C LEU A 33 6.65 -15.46 -0.18
N ARG A 34 7.49 -15.69 -1.19
CA ARG A 34 8.26 -16.93 -1.32
C ARG A 34 9.18 -17.11 -0.11
N LEU A 35 9.93 -16.07 0.28
CA LEU A 35 10.87 -16.12 1.39
C LEU A 35 10.17 -16.44 2.72
N ALA A 36 8.93 -16.00 2.92
CA ALA A 36 8.13 -16.33 4.10
C ALA A 36 7.86 -17.84 4.25
N LEU A 37 8.02 -18.65 3.19
CA LEU A 37 7.92 -20.11 3.23
C LEU A 37 9.25 -20.82 3.54
N TYR A 38 10.35 -20.06 3.66
CA TYR A 38 11.67 -20.57 4.02
C TYR A 38 12.03 -20.11 5.43
N SER A 39 12.83 -20.91 6.12
CA SER A 39 13.46 -20.53 7.39
C SER A 39 14.98 -20.60 7.24
N LYS A 40 15.68 -19.88 8.10
CA LYS A 40 17.15 -19.87 8.14
C LYS A 40 17.60 -20.63 9.37
N ILE A 41 18.07 -21.86 9.18
CA ILE A 41 18.65 -22.70 10.23
C ILE A 41 20.12 -22.90 9.88
N ASP A 42 21.03 -22.60 10.82
CA ASP A 42 22.47 -22.75 10.63
C ASP A 42 23.03 -22.08 9.36
N GLN A 43 22.55 -20.87 9.07
CA GLN A 43 22.87 -20.10 7.87
C GLN A 43 22.38 -20.68 6.54
N GLU A 44 21.76 -21.85 6.53
CA GLU A 44 21.14 -22.44 5.36
C GLU A 44 19.65 -22.06 5.25
N ARG A 45 19.19 -21.84 4.01
CA ARG A 45 17.78 -21.58 3.73
C ARG A 45 17.08 -22.88 3.46
N ILE A 46 16.25 -23.31 4.41
CA ILE A 46 15.44 -24.52 4.29
C ILE A 46 14.00 -24.15 3.96
N PHE A 47 13.36 -24.94 3.10
CA PHE A 47 11.95 -24.77 2.81
C PHE A 47 11.12 -25.40 3.93
N VAL A 48 10.33 -24.59 4.64
CA VAL A 48 9.52 -25.02 5.79
C VAL A 48 8.01 -24.95 5.50
N GLY A 49 7.62 -24.59 4.28
CA GLY A 49 6.23 -24.44 3.89
C GLY A 49 5.52 -23.40 4.75
N LEU A 50 4.37 -23.76 5.33
CA LEU A 50 3.56 -22.84 6.13
C LEU A 50 3.93 -22.82 7.63
N ALA A 51 5.00 -23.50 8.04
CA ALA A 51 5.39 -23.58 9.46
C ALA A 51 5.56 -22.20 10.11
N ASN A 52 6.20 -21.26 9.41
CA ASN A 52 6.37 -19.88 9.91
C ASN A 52 5.04 -19.18 10.19
N PHE A 53 4.00 -19.46 9.39
CA PHE A 53 2.66 -18.89 9.60
C PHE A 53 1.95 -19.55 10.79
N TYR A 54 2.09 -20.87 10.97
CA TYR A 54 1.56 -21.56 12.15
C TYR A 54 2.21 -21.04 13.43
N THR A 55 3.52 -20.83 13.43
CA THR A 55 4.22 -20.21 14.57
C THR A 55 3.71 -18.78 14.80
N LEU A 56 3.64 -17.95 13.75
CA LEU A 56 3.21 -16.55 13.88
C LEU A 56 1.78 -16.40 14.44
N PHE A 57 0.84 -17.22 13.96
CA PHE A 57 -0.58 -17.10 14.33
C PHE A 57 -1.01 -18.00 15.49
N GLY A 58 -0.26 -19.06 15.80
CA GLY A 58 -0.66 -20.09 16.76
C GLY A 58 0.24 -20.22 17.99
N ASP A 59 1.49 -19.77 17.94
CA ASP A 59 2.37 -19.75 19.13
C ASP A 59 1.93 -18.60 20.05
N PRO A 60 1.59 -18.84 21.32
CA PRO A 60 1.11 -17.79 22.24
C PRO A 60 2.03 -16.57 22.31
N HIS A 61 3.34 -16.76 22.24
CA HIS A 61 4.29 -15.66 22.33
C HIS A 61 4.25 -14.74 21.10
N TRP A 62 4.12 -15.32 19.91
CA TRP A 62 4.14 -14.61 18.63
C TRP A 62 2.76 -14.10 18.24
N ALA A 63 1.73 -14.90 18.48
CA ALA A 63 0.35 -14.58 18.14
C ALA A 63 -0.14 -13.37 18.94
N ASP A 64 0.10 -13.33 20.25
CA ASP A 64 -0.33 -12.20 21.09
C ASP A 64 0.28 -10.88 20.59
N GLN A 65 1.59 -10.88 20.29
CA GLN A 65 2.27 -9.70 19.76
C GLN A 65 1.75 -9.34 18.37
N PHE A 66 1.55 -10.32 17.49
CA PHE A 66 1.05 -10.11 16.14
C PHE A 66 -0.34 -9.48 16.16
N TRP A 67 -1.28 -10.05 16.92
CA TRP A 67 -2.67 -9.56 16.99
C TRP A 67 -2.77 -8.20 17.67
N ASN A 68 -1.98 -7.98 18.72
CA ASN A 68 -1.90 -6.69 19.39
C ASN A 68 -1.36 -5.61 18.44
N ALA A 69 -0.25 -5.89 17.74
CA ALA A 69 0.32 -4.98 16.75
C ALA A 69 -0.64 -4.72 15.59
N LEU A 70 -1.33 -5.74 15.07
CA LEU A 70 -2.31 -5.60 14.00
C LEU A 70 -3.49 -4.72 14.43
N GLY A 71 -4.03 -4.95 15.63
CA GLY A 71 -5.11 -4.14 16.20
C GLY A 71 -4.70 -2.68 16.40
N ASN A 72 -3.50 -2.44 16.93
CA ASN A 72 -2.97 -1.08 17.10
C ASN A 72 -2.75 -0.37 15.76
N ASN A 73 -2.22 -1.06 14.76
CA ASN A 73 -2.07 -0.50 13.41
C ASN A 73 -3.42 -0.16 12.80
N PHE A 74 -4.42 -1.02 12.96
CA PHE A 74 -5.77 -0.77 12.45
C PHE A 74 -6.42 0.43 13.15
N TRP A 75 -6.28 0.53 14.48
CA TRP A 75 -6.76 1.66 15.27
C TRP A 75 -6.08 2.97 14.86
N PHE A 76 -4.75 2.95 14.73
CA PHE A 76 -3.97 4.08 14.26
C PHE A 76 -4.37 4.52 12.85
N PHE A 77 -4.53 3.56 11.92
CA PHE A 77 -5.00 3.80 10.58
C PHE A 77 -6.38 4.48 10.58
N LEU A 78 -7.33 3.99 11.39
CA LEU A 78 -8.68 4.55 11.45
C LEU A 78 -8.66 6.00 11.96
N ILE A 79 -7.93 6.28 13.04
CA ILE A 79 -7.78 7.64 13.56
C ILE A 79 -7.15 8.56 12.52
N HIS A 80 -6.03 8.13 11.91
CA HIS A 80 -5.38 8.92 10.87
C HIS A 80 -6.31 9.19 9.70
N MET A 81 -7.05 8.19 9.24
CA MET A 81 -8.01 8.35 8.16
C MET A 81 -9.12 9.35 8.52
N LEU A 82 -9.66 9.29 9.75
CA LEU A 82 -10.73 10.17 10.20
C LEU A 82 -10.27 11.58 10.58
N VAL A 83 -8.99 11.79 10.87
CA VAL A 83 -8.46 13.12 11.21
C VAL A 83 -7.86 13.78 9.97
N GLN A 84 -6.97 13.09 9.26
CA GLN A 84 -6.24 13.64 8.13
C GLN A 84 -7.14 13.95 6.93
N ASN A 85 -8.08 13.05 6.58
CA ASN A 85 -8.94 13.28 5.41
C ASN A 85 -9.89 14.47 5.61
N PRO A 86 -10.63 14.59 6.73
CA PRO A 86 -11.46 15.77 6.95
C PRO A 86 -10.67 17.07 7.00
N ILE A 87 -9.49 17.09 7.63
CA ILE A 87 -8.62 18.26 7.61
C ILE A 87 -8.23 18.62 6.16
N GLY A 88 -7.81 17.64 5.36
CA GLY A 88 -7.50 17.83 3.94
C GLY A 88 -8.68 18.38 3.14
N ILE A 89 -9.89 17.85 3.39
CA ILE A 89 -11.12 18.31 2.74
C ILE A 89 -11.50 19.73 3.19
N ILE A 90 -11.38 20.05 4.48
CA ILE A 90 -11.64 21.40 5.01
C ILE A 90 -10.67 22.40 4.39
N LEU A 91 -9.38 22.08 4.34
CA LEU A 91 -8.37 22.93 3.70
C LEU A 91 -8.64 23.12 2.20
N ALA A 92 -8.98 22.04 1.49
CA ALA A 92 -9.38 22.11 0.09
C ALA A 92 -10.64 22.97 -0.11
N ALA A 93 -11.65 22.83 0.76
CA ALA A 93 -12.89 23.59 0.71
C ALA A 93 -12.63 25.09 0.94
N ILE A 94 -11.83 25.44 1.96
CA ILE A 94 -11.40 26.82 2.20
C ILE A 94 -10.67 27.35 0.96
N LEU A 95 -9.67 26.63 0.44
CA LEU A 95 -8.87 27.10 -0.71
C LEU A 95 -9.67 27.18 -2.01
N SER A 96 -10.73 26.38 -2.15
CA SER A 96 -11.63 26.41 -3.31
C SER A 96 -12.56 27.63 -3.33
N HIS A 97 -12.65 28.40 -2.23
CA HIS A 97 -13.55 29.53 -2.16
C HIS A 97 -13.02 30.73 -2.98
N PRO A 98 -13.79 31.26 -3.95
CA PRO A 98 -13.34 32.24 -4.95
C PRO A 98 -12.97 33.64 -4.42
N ARG A 99 -12.99 33.87 -3.11
CA ARG A 99 -12.71 35.16 -2.44
C ARG A 99 -11.49 35.13 -1.51
N LEU A 100 -10.64 34.09 -1.55
CA LEU A 100 -9.41 34.11 -0.77
C LEU A 100 -8.39 35.11 -1.34
N ARG A 101 -8.10 36.16 -0.56
CA ARG A 101 -6.89 36.96 -0.72
C ARG A 101 -5.69 36.00 -0.54
N PHE A 102 -4.74 36.02 -1.49
CA PHE A 102 -3.58 35.13 -1.62
C PHE A 102 -3.77 33.76 -2.32
N ALA A 103 -4.85 33.55 -3.09
CA ALA A 103 -5.05 32.34 -3.89
C ALA A 103 -3.89 31.98 -4.87
N ALA A 104 -3.05 32.95 -5.25
CA ALA A 104 -1.89 32.74 -6.11
C ALA A 104 -0.70 32.06 -5.40
N PHE A 105 -0.55 32.22 -4.08
CA PHE A 105 0.57 31.62 -3.32
C PHE A 105 0.31 30.15 -2.98
N TYR A 106 -0.96 29.75 -2.88
CA TYR A 106 -1.38 28.39 -2.56
C TYR A 106 -1.53 27.45 -3.77
N ARG A 107 -1.51 27.98 -5.01
CA ARG A 107 -1.62 27.17 -6.24
C ARG A 107 -0.27 26.79 -6.87
N SER A 108 0.84 27.27 -6.32
CA SER A 108 2.19 27.10 -6.91
C SER A 108 3.11 26.13 -6.15
N ALA A 109 2.59 25.32 -5.23
CA ALA A 109 3.33 24.25 -4.56
C ALA A 109 2.52 22.96 -4.52
#